data_AF-B3S8V5-F1
#
_entry.id   AF-B3S8V5-F1
#
_cell.length_a   1.000
_cell.length_b   1.000
_cell.length_c   1.000
_cell.angle_alpha   90.00
_cell.angle_beta   90.00
_cell.angle_gamma   90.00
#
_symmetry.space_group_name_H-M   'P 1'
#
loop_
_entity.id
_entity.type
_entity.pdbx_description
1 polymer ?
#
loop_
_entity_poly.entity_id
_entity_poly.type
_entity_poly.pdbx_seq_one_letter_code
_entity_poly.pdbx_strand_id
1 'polypeptide(L)'
;ILANPKLRRHLGYDTLLLLGILMNYRKYDTSNVYLLKLSALDDEVALRGMGAILYNMLSNRCSDFENSVVENSGGMLSQITGLIGSLFVSEDSDIDYSLRTNEGLILALYQVIHQNRNFMTVLCHSHDKSSNEEVPKYSTPLVVPQLGSLDLMTEFIASHLVKKLPTDLYGFAVGIIRRLISYQKKHRIRLNYDWQPLWTALIYLIKFLLSNEATLIAKADIFATILEALTIFNLFITYGDTFLPNPKEYDELYYEIIRMHQVFDNVHSMSLRHTNENGIWKESSTKVTRALVNIRSIISHFTLKIDYFSASHDGQSLTSEQVLSVVRNNYDSLTLKLQDSLDQFERYAEKPKHTSFFTQLVRSITSAVRRTIPLANLDYQLLLEEYSSLETDR
;
A
#
# COMPACT_ATOMS: atom_id res chain seq x y z
N ILE A 1 22.51 -12.57 -9.57
CA ILE A 1 21.21 -13.29 -9.68
C ILE A 1 20.13 -12.37 -10.26
N LEU A 2 19.78 -11.27 -9.58
CA LEU A 2 18.68 -10.38 -9.98
C LEU A 2 18.85 -9.75 -11.38
N ALA A 3 20.08 -9.42 -11.80
CA ALA A 3 20.34 -8.88 -13.14
C ALA A 3 20.26 -9.92 -14.27
N ASN A 4 20.45 -11.22 -13.99
CA ASN A 4 20.50 -12.27 -15.01
C ASN A 4 19.12 -12.92 -15.20
N PRO A 5 18.47 -12.83 -16.38
CA PRO A 5 17.12 -13.34 -16.60
C PRO A 5 16.94 -14.83 -16.32
N LYS A 6 17.94 -15.67 -16.66
CA LYS A 6 17.87 -17.13 -16.44
C LYS A 6 17.94 -17.45 -14.95
N LEU A 7 18.90 -16.88 -14.24
CA LEU A 7 19.04 -17.07 -12.80
C LEU A 7 17.86 -16.47 -12.03
N ARG A 8 17.33 -15.32 -12.49
CA ARG A 8 16.16 -14.67 -11.91
C ARG A 8 14.93 -15.56 -11.90
N ARG A 9 14.70 -16.32 -12.98
CA ARG A 9 13.55 -17.25 -13.08
C ARG A 9 13.61 -18.37 -12.06
N HIS A 10 14.80 -18.90 -11.77
CA HIS A 10 14.96 -20.07 -10.91
C HIS A 10 15.22 -19.72 -9.44
N LEU A 11 15.98 -18.65 -9.17
CA LEU A 11 16.48 -18.32 -7.83
C LEU A 11 15.96 -16.96 -7.33
N GLY A 12 15.19 -16.23 -8.13
CA GLY A 12 14.76 -14.87 -7.81
C GLY A 12 13.91 -14.79 -6.54
N TYR A 13 12.99 -15.73 -6.37
CA TYR A 13 12.12 -15.85 -5.20
C TYR A 13 12.94 -15.99 -3.92
N ASP A 14 13.76 -17.04 -3.83
CA ASP A 14 14.57 -17.33 -2.65
C ASP A 14 15.56 -16.21 -2.35
N THR A 15 16.11 -15.58 -3.39
CA THR A 15 17.01 -14.43 -3.26
C THR A 15 16.34 -13.26 -2.57
N LEU A 16 15.09 -12.93 -2.92
CA LEU A 16 14.38 -11.80 -2.31
C LEU A 16 13.91 -12.11 -0.89
N LEU A 17 13.46 -13.33 -0.63
CA LEU A 17 13.09 -13.76 0.72
C LEU A 17 14.31 -13.71 1.64
N LEU A 18 15.44 -14.25 1.20
CA LEU A 18 16.70 -14.21 1.94
C LEU A 18 17.18 -12.77 2.15
N LEU A 19 17.10 -11.92 1.12
CA LEU A 19 17.44 -10.50 1.25
C LEU A 19 16.55 -9.82 2.30
N GLY A 20 15.25 -10.10 2.30
CA GLY A 20 14.29 -9.62 3.31
C GLY A 20 14.70 -9.99 4.73
N ILE A 21 15.13 -11.23 4.96
CA ILE A 21 15.62 -11.69 6.26
C ILE A 21 16.93 -10.98 6.63
N LEU A 22 17.90 -10.97 5.71
CA LEU A 22 19.24 -10.44 5.95
C LEU A 22 19.23 -8.93 6.24
N MET A 23 18.34 -8.16 5.62
CA MET A 23 18.14 -6.74 5.91
C MET A 23 17.64 -6.45 7.32
N ASN A 24 16.95 -7.42 7.93
CA ASN A 24 16.34 -7.26 9.26
C ASN A 24 17.13 -8.01 10.35
N TYR A 25 18.10 -8.85 9.97
CA TYR A 25 19.02 -9.50 10.89
C TYR A 25 19.96 -8.50 11.59
N ARG A 26 19.99 -8.50 12.93
CA ARG A 26 20.85 -7.64 13.78
C ARG A 26 20.89 -6.16 13.36
N LYS A 27 19.77 -5.64 12.84
CA LYS A 27 19.67 -4.31 12.20
C LYS A 27 20.18 -3.14 13.07
N TYR A 28 20.19 -3.27 14.40
CA TYR A 28 20.59 -2.21 15.34
C TYR A 28 21.84 -2.53 16.15
N ASP A 29 22.33 -3.77 16.13
CA ASP A 29 23.48 -4.18 16.96
C ASP A 29 24.81 -3.96 16.21
N THR A 30 24.77 -4.00 14.88
CA THR A 30 25.90 -3.75 13.97
C THR A 30 25.39 -3.08 12.70
N SER A 31 26.16 -2.20 12.06
CA SER A 31 25.81 -1.64 10.75
C SER A 31 25.53 -2.78 9.75
N ASN A 32 24.25 -3.02 9.46
CA ASN A 32 23.83 -4.14 8.64
C ASN A 32 24.38 -3.96 7.21
N VAL A 33 25.35 -4.81 6.85
CA VAL A 33 26.07 -4.74 5.57
C VAL A 33 25.13 -4.92 4.37
N TYR A 34 24.07 -5.73 4.51
CA TYR A 34 23.09 -5.96 3.44
C TYR A 34 22.21 -4.73 3.23
N LEU A 35 21.84 -4.04 4.30
CA LEU A 35 21.11 -2.78 4.23
C LEU A 35 21.95 -1.70 3.53
N LEU A 36 23.24 -1.60 3.88
CA LEU A 36 24.17 -0.68 3.23
C LEU A 36 24.33 -1.00 1.74
N LYS A 37 24.57 -2.28 1.40
CA LYS A 37 24.70 -2.74 0.01
C LYS A 37 23.43 -2.48 -0.80
N LEU A 38 22.25 -2.74 -0.24
CA LEU A 38 20.99 -2.43 -0.92
C LEU A 38 20.81 -0.92 -1.11
N SER A 39 21.14 -0.11 -0.12
CA SER A 39 21.03 1.35 -0.22
C SER A 39 21.93 1.96 -1.30
N ALA A 40 23.10 1.35 -1.51
CA ALA A 40 24.09 1.75 -2.50
C ALA A 40 23.88 1.13 -3.88
N LEU A 41 23.02 0.11 -4.01
CA LEU A 41 22.78 -0.59 -5.28
C LEU A 41 22.25 0.38 -6.35
N ASP A 42 23.00 0.49 -7.44
CA ASP A 42 22.73 1.37 -8.58
C ASP A 42 22.52 0.61 -9.90
N ASP A 43 22.80 -0.70 -9.92
CA ASP A 43 22.52 -1.57 -11.07
C ASP A 43 21.02 -1.58 -11.39
N GLU A 44 20.66 -0.80 -12.42
CA GLU A 44 19.30 -0.66 -12.90
C GLU A 44 18.69 -2.00 -13.34
N VAL A 45 19.47 -2.90 -13.95
CA VAL A 45 18.98 -4.21 -14.41
C VAL A 45 18.65 -5.11 -13.21
N ALA A 46 19.46 -5.06 -12.16
CA ALA A 46 19.17 -5.76 -10.90
C ALA A 46 17.94 -5.18 -10.19
N LEU A 47 17.80 -3.85 -10.13
CA LEU A 47 16.66 -3.17 -9.51
C LEU A 47 15.35 -3.46 -10.27
N ARG A 48 15.36 -3.40 -11.61
CA ARG A 48 14.22 -3.82 -12.46
C ARG A 48 13.88 -5.28 -12.23
N GLY A 49 14.89 -6.14 -12.14
CA GLY A 49 14.71 -7.56 -11.85
C GLY A 49 14.04 -7.82 -10.50
N MET A 50 14.44 -7.09 -9.46
CA MET A 50 13.82 -7.14 -8.15
C MET A 50 12.36 -6.66 -8.16
N GLY A 51 12.08 -5.53 -8.81
CA GLY A 51 10.71 -5.03 -8.98
C GLY A 51 9.81 -6.03 -9.71
N ALA A 52 10.29 -6.63 -10.80
CA ALA A 52 9.53 -7.62 -11.57
C ALA A 52 9.21 -8.89 -10.76
N ILE A 53 10.15 -9.39 -9.95
CA ILE A 53 9.87 -10.57 -9.10
C ILE A 53 8.85 -10.18 -8.02
N LEU A 54 9.03 -9.05 -7.32
CA LEU A 54 8.08 -8.59 -6.29
C LEU A 54 6.67 -8.43 -6.84
N TYR A 55 6.54 -7.80 -8.01
CA TYR A 55 5.26 -7.63 -8.70
C TYR A 55 4.62 -8.98 -9.05
N ASN A 56 5.33 -9.87 -9.73
CA ASN A 56 4.79 -11.17 -10.12
C ASN A 56 4.35 -12.00 -8.91
N MET A 57 5.13 -11.98 -7.83
CA MET A 57 4.80 -12.73 -6.61
C MET A 57 3.52 -12.20 -5.97
N LEU A 58 3.43 -10.88 -5.78
CA LEU A 58 2.27 -10.25 -5.16
C LEU A 58 1.02 -10.38 -6.05
N SER A 59 1.15 -10.23 -7.38
CA SER A 59 0.04 -10.36 -8.33
C SER A 59 -0.53 -11.79 -8.35
N ASN A 60 0.34 -12.81 -8.41
CA ASN A 60 -0.11 -14.20 -8.32
C ASN A 60 -0.86 -14.46 -7.01
N ARG A 61 -0.38 -13.91 -5.89
CA ARG A 61 -1.04 -14.07 -4.59
C ARG A 61 -2.36 -13.33 -4.47
N CYS A 62 -2.47 -12.16 -5.10
CA CYS A 62 -3.72 -11.41 -5.14
C CYS A 62 -4.79 -12.19 -5.90
N SER A 63 -4.41 -12.77 -7.05
CA SER A 63 -5.28 -13.65 -7.83
C SER A 63 -5.64 -14.95 -7.10
N ASP A 64 -4.69 -15.60 -6.44
CA ASP A 64 -4.94 -16.80 -5.62
C ASP A 64 -6.00 -16.50 -4.53
N PHE A 65 -5.88 -15.36 -3.86
CA PHE A 65 -6.81 -14.96 -2.81
C PHE A 65 -8.20 -14.67 -3.38
N GLU A 66 -8.30 -13.90 -4.47
CA GLU A 66 -9.59 -13.63 -5.12
C GLU A 66 -10.31 -14.94 -5.50
N ASN A 67 -9.59 -15.88 -6.13
CA ASN A 67 -10.13 -17.19 -6.46
C ASN A 67 -10.62 -17.94 -5.21
N SER A 68 -9.83 -17.96 -4.13
CA SER A 68 -10.23 -18.61 -2.88
C SER A 68 -11.49 -18.00 -2.25
N VAL A 69 -11.65 -16.68 -2.38
CA VAL A 69 -12.83 -15.98 -1.87
C VAL A 69 -14.04 -16.27 -2.75
N VAL A 70 -13.90 -16.25 -4.07
CA VAL A 70 -14.97 -16.57 -5.03
C VAL A 70 -15.51 -17.98 -4.83
N GLU A 71 -14.62 -18.95 -4.62
CA GLU A 71 -14.98 -20.34 -4.32
C GLU A 71 -15.75 -20.45 -3.00
N ASN A 72 -15.30 -19.78 -1.95
CA ASN A 72 -15.92 -19.82 -0.62
C ASN A 72 -17.23 -19.01 -0.52
N SER A 73 -17.42 -17.99 -1.36
CA SER A 73 -18.59 -17.09 -1.31
C SER A 73 -19.64 -17.36 -2.39
N GLY A 74 -19.50 -18.44 -3.18
CA GLY A 74 -20.53 -18.89 -4.10
C GLY A 74 -20.69 -18.03 -5.36
N GLY A 75 -19.57 -17.63 -5.99
CA GLY A 75 -19.55 -17.18 -7.38
C GLY A 75 -20.16 -15.80 -7.69
N MET A 76 -20.45 -14.96 -6.68
CA MET A 76 -21.14 -13.67 -6.86
C MET A 76 -20.22 -12.45 -6.67
N LEU A 77 -19.01 -12.41 -7.26
CA LEU A 77 -18.07 -11.28 -7.06
C LEU A 77 -17.70 -10.46 -8.30
N SER A 78 -18.27 -10.73 -9.48
CA SER A 78 -17.93 -9.98 -10.71
C SER A 78 -18.44 -8.52 -10.74
N GLN A 79 -18.95 -7.98 -9.62
CA GLN A 79 -19.40 -6.59 -9.48
C GLN A 79 -18.88 -6.01 -8.16
N ILE A 80 -17.62 -5.55 -8.18
CA ILE A 80 -16.85 -5.04 -7.03
C ILE A 80 -17.54 -3.86 -6.30
N THR A 81 -18.56 -3.23 -6.89
CA THR A 81 -19.25 -2.06 -6.32
C THR A 81 -20.33 -2.38 -5.27
N GLY A 82 -20.77 -3.65 -5.13
CA GLY A 82 -21.98 -3.99 -4.36
C GLY A 82 -21.82 -4.77 -3.04
N LEU A 83 -20.67 -5.41 -2.79
CA LEU A 83 -20.59 -6.55 -1.84
C LEU A 83 -19.53 -6.44 -0.74
N ILE A 84 -19.12 -5.23 -0.36
CA ILE A 84 -18.15 -5.04 0.73
C ILE A 84 -18.80 -5.24 2.12
N GLY A 85 -20.12 -5.40 2.19
CA GLY A 85 -20.86 -5.65 3.42
C GLY A 85 -21.11 -7.12 3.78
N SER A 86 -21.02 -8.06 2.82
CA SER A 86 -21.40 -9.47 3.04
C SER A 86 -20.22 -10.45 2.94
N LEU A 87 -19.02 -9.99 2.60
CA LEU A 87 -17.78 -10.77 2.59
C LEU A 87 -17.25 -11.00 4.01
N PHE A 88 -18.04 -11.68 4.82
CA PHE A 88 -17.59 -12.19 6.11
C PHE A 88 -17.09 -13.63 5.91
N VAL A 89 -15.88 -13.76 5.39
CA VAL A 89 -15.21 -15.04 5.18
C VAL A 89 -14.87 -15.66 6.55
N SER A 90 -15.20 -16.95 6.70
CA SER A 90 -14.96 -17.78 7.89
C SER A 90 -13.47 -18.04 8.15
N GLU A 91 -13.14 -18.35 9.40
CA GLU A 91 -11.77 -18.52 9.90
C GLU A 91 -11.12 -19.84 9.43
N ASP A 92 -10.63 -19.89 8.19
CA ASP A 92 -9.82 -21.03 7.71
C ASP A 92 -8.32 -20.79 7.91
N SER A 93 -7.60 -21.82 8.35
CA SER A 93 -6.16 -21.79 8.64
C SER A 93 -5.28 -21.43 7.43
N ASP A 94 -5.74 -21.74 6.23
CA ASP A 94 -5.00 -21.50 4.99
C ASP A 94 -4.97 -19.99 4.63
N ILE A 95 -5.99 -19.24 5.06
CA ILE A 95 -6.07 -17.78 4.88
C ILE A 95 -5.02 -17.07 5.74
N ASP A 96 -4.81 -17.51 6.98
CA ASP A 96 -3.79 -16.92 7.87
C ASP A 96 -2.36 -17.12 7.32
N TYR A 97 -2.09 -18.27 6.70
CA TYR A 97 -0.79 -18.54 6.09
C TYR A 97 -0.56 -17.70 4.81
N SER A 98 -1.57 -17.56 3.96
CA SER A 98 -1.51 -16.72 2.76
C SER A 98 -1.29 -15.24 3.11
N LEU A 99 -2.03 -14.73 4.11
CA LEU A 99 -1.89 -13.35 4.60
C LEU A 99 -0.49 -13.06 5.15
N ARG A 100 0.09 -13.98 5.94
CA ARG A 100 1.46 -13.84 6.47
C ARG A 100 2.53 -13.83 5.37
N THR A 101 2.30 -14.57 4.29
CA THR A 101 3.21 -14.60 3.14
C THR A 101 3.14 -13.28 2.37
N ASN A 102 1.93 -12.75 2.16
CA ASN A 102 1.71 -11.43 1.57
C ASN A 102 2.34 -10.33 2.42
N GLU A 103 2.28 -10.46 3.75
CA GLU A 103 2.93 -9.55 4.69
C GLU A 103 4.44 -9.44 4.46
N GLY A 104 5.13 -10.57 4.29
CA GLY A 104 6.56 -10.59 4.01
C GLY A 104 6.93 -9.92 2.68
N LEU A 105 6.12 -10.11 1.65
CA LEU A 105 6.36 -9.55 0.31
C LEU A 105 6.09 -8.04 0.24
N ILE A 106 4.96 -7.59 0.79
CA ILE A 106 4.62 -6.17 0.87
C ILE A 106 5.66 -5.44 1.72
N LEU A 107 6.12 -6.05 2.81
CA LEU A 107 7.16 -5.48 3.63
C LEU A 107 8.52 -5.42 2.91
N ALA A 108 8.87 -6.45 2.13
CA ALA A 108 10.07 -6.42 1.30
C ALA A 108 10.02 -5.28 0.28
N LEU A 109 8.89 -5.13 -0.43
CA LEU A 109 8.67 -4.03 -1.37
C LEU A 109 8.75 -2.67 -0.67
N TYR A 110 8.08 -2.54 0.47
CA TYR A 110 8.12 -1.33 1.31
C TYR A 110 9.56 -0.98 1.68
N GLN A 111 10.35 -1.96 2.15
CA GLN A 111 11.74 -1.72 2.52
C GLN A 111 12.62 -1.32 1.35
N VAL A 112 12.50 -1.99 0.20
CA VAL A 112 13.31 -1.64 -0.99
C VAL A 112 13.01 -0.21 -1.44
N ILE A 113 11.73 0.20 -1.44
CA ILE A 113 11.30 1.57 -1.74
C ILE A 113 11.91 2.60 -0.77
N HIS A 114 12.11 2.23 0.49
CA HIS A 114 12.70 3.12 1.50
C HIS A 114 14.22 3.22 1.44
N GLN A 115 14.87 2.08 1.23
CA GLN A 115 16.30 1.96 1.47
C GLN A 115 17.09 2.31 0.22
N ASN A 116 16.56 2.00 -0.97
CA ASN A 116 17.26 2.26 -2.22
C ASN A 116 16.76 3.56 -2.87
N ARG A 117 17.65 4.56 -2.93
CA ARG A 117 17.38 5.88 -3.52
C ARG A 117 17.07 5.87 -5.03
N ASN A 118 17.56 4.85 -5.74
CA ASN A 118 17.42 4.72 -7.19
C ASN A 118 16.18 3.89 -7.57
N PHE A 119 15.66 3.05 -6.66
CA PHE A 119 14.60 2.10 -6.95
C PHE A 119 13.33 2.79 -7.39
N MET A 120 12.96 3.90 -6.73
CA MET A 120 11.82 4.71 -7.16
C MET A 120 12.00 5.26 -8.58
N THR A 121 13.20 5.72 -8.93
CA THR A 121 13.50 6.16 -10.29
C THR A 121 13.34 5.03 -11.28
N VAL A 122 13.86 3.85 -10.97
CA VAL A 122 13.74 2.65 -11.81
C VAL A 122 12.28 2.19 -11.97
N LEU A 123 11.47 2.27 -10.90
CA LEU A 123 10.05 1.93 -10.94
C LEU A 123 9.27 2.89 -11.86
N CYS A 124 9.62 4.18 -11.85
CA CYS A 124 8.85 5.23 -12.54
C CYS A 124 9.35 5.54 -13.97
N HIS A 125 10.60 5.24 -14.31
CA HIS A 125 11.23 5.64 -15.59
C HIS A 125 11.52 4.48 -16.53
N SER A 126 10.93 3.31 -16.33
CA SER A 126 11.07 2.18 -17.25
C SER A 126 10.25 2.39 -18.53
N HIS A 127 10.49 3.48 -19.24
CA HIS A 127 10.06 3.61 -20.63
C HIS A 127 11.02 2.81 -21.53
N ASP A 128 10.43 2.16 -22.52
CA ASP A 128 11.05 1.43 -23.62
C ASP A 128 12.37 2.06 -24.12
N LYS A 129 13.45 1.27 -24.04
CA LYS A 129 14.63 1.41 -24.91
C LYS A 129 15.03 0.10 -25.60
N SER A 130 14.16 -0.91 -25.59
CA SER A 130 14.41 -2.20 -26.25
C SER A 130 13.25 -2.61 -27.17
N SER A 131 12.72 -1.67 -27.93
CA SER A 131 11.73 -1.91 -28.98
C SER A 131 12.37 -2.34 -30.31
N ASN A 132 13.32 -3.29 -30.28
CA ASN A 132 13.87 -3.88 -31.53
C ASN A 132 14.46 -5.30 -31.40
N GLU A 133 14.22 -6.03 -30.31
CA GLU A 133 14.53 -7.47 -30.28
C GLU A 133 13.23 -8.26 -30.10
N GLU A 134 13.01 -9.21 -31.01
CA GLU A 134 11.84 -10.10 -31.04
C GLU A 134 11.60 -10.73 -29.67
N VAL A 135 10.55 -10.26 -28.99
CA VAL A 135 10.18 -10.75 -27.66
C VAL A 135 9.56 -12.15 -27.79
N PRO A 136 10.06 -13.18 -27.10
CA PRO A 136 9.43 -14.50 -27.09
C PRO A 136 8.02 -14.39 -26.47
N LYS A 137 7.04 -15.08 -27.06
CA LYS A 137 5.59 -15.10 -26.74
C LYS A 137 5.18 -15.46 -25.29
N TYR A 138 6.13 -15.58 -24.35
CA TYR A 138 5.88 -15.77 -22.92
C TYR A 138 6.57 -14.71 -22.03
N SER A 139 7.04 -13.61 -22.62
CA SER A 139 7.53 -12.47 -21.86
C SER A 139 6.32 -11.59 -21.60
N THR A 140 5.82 -11.61 -20.36
CA THR A 140 4.84 -10.64 -19.90
C THR A 140 5.35 -9.24 -20.24
N PRO A 141 4.52 -8.36 -20.85
CA PRO A 141 4.95 -7.00 -21.14
C PRO A 141 5.45 -6.39 -19.83
N LEU A 142 6.59 -5.70 -19.86
CA LEU A 142 7.02 -4.89 -18.72
C LEU A 142 5.98 -3.79 -18.52
N VAL A 143 4.89 -4.11 -17.81
CA VAL A 143 4.00 -3.13 -17.20
C VAL A 143 4.91 -2.19 -16.43
N VAL A 144 4.74 -0.87 -16.61
CA VAL A 144 5.49 0.15 -15.88
C VAL A 144 5.48 -0.27 -14.40
N PRO A 145 6.63 -0.62 -13.79
CA PRO A 145 6.65 -1.23 -12.46
C PRO A 145 5.99 -0.34 -11.40
N GLN A 146 5.95 0.98 -11.61
CA GLN A 146 5.15 1.90 -10.81
C GLN A 146 3.63 1.69 -10.96
N LEU A 147 3.13 1.58 -12.19
CA LEU A 147 1.70 1.35 -12.47
C LEU A 147 1.28 0.00 -11.89
N GLY A 148 2.07 -1.04 -12.17
CA GLY A 148 1.85 -2.37 -11.61
C GLY A 148 1.90 -2.37 -10.08
N SER A 149 2.83 -1.65 -9.45
CA SER A 149 2.86 -1.55 -7.98
C SER A 149 1.66 -0.79 -7.42
N LEU A 150 1.18 0.24 -8.11
CA LEU A 150 0.01 1.02 -7.69
C LEU A 150 -1.26 0.17 -7.80
N ASP A 151 -1.47 -0.48 -8.94
CA ASP A 151 -2.60 -1.38 -9.18
C ASP A 151 -2.64 -2.52 -8.18
N LEU A 152 -1.50 -3.18 -7.99
CA LEU A 152 -1.39 -4.28 -7.06
C LEU A 152 -1.68 -3.89 -5.61
N MET A 153 -1.23 -2.71 -5.17
CA MET A 153 -1.56 -2.23 -3.81
C MET A 153 -3.03 -1.81 -3.71
N THR A 154 -3.60 -1.21 -4.76
CA THR A 154 -5.03 -0.89 -4.83
C THR A 154 -5.89 -2.15 -4.77
N GLU A 155 -5.55 -3.16 -5.58
CA GLU A 155 -6.21 -4.46 -5.64
C GLU A 155 -6.10 -5.20 -4.31
N PHE A 156 -4.91 -5.23 -3.70
CA PHE A 156 -4.70 -5.81 -2.38
C PHE A 156 -5.60 -5.17 -1.32
N ILE A 157 -5.67 -3.82 -1.28
CA ILE A 157 -6.54 -3.10 -0.33
C ILE A 157 -8.01 -3.42 -0.58
N ALA A 158 -8.43 -3.51 -1.85
CA ALA A 158 -9.82 -3.75 -2.22
C ALA A 158 -10.28 -5.19 -1.93
N SER A 159 -9.41 -6.18 -2.14
CA SER A 159 -9.79 -7.60 -2.10
C SER A 159 -9.57 -8.27 -0.73
N HIS A 160 -8.56 -7.89 0.06
CA HIS A 160 -8.11 -8.68 1.21
C HIS A 160 -8.72 -8.30 2.57
N LEU A 161 -9.84 -7.55 2.60
CA LEU A 161 -10.42 -7.05 3.84
C LEU A 161 -11.03 -8.19 4.68
N VAL A 162 -10.34 -8.57 5.76
CA VAL A 162 -10.73 -9.68 6.64
C VAL A 162 -10.95 -9.22 8.09
N LYS A 163 -11.87 -9.87 8.83
CA LYS A 163 -12.22 -9.52 10.23
C LYS A 163 -11.01 -9.46 11.16
N LYS A 164 -10.05 -10.38 11.00
CA LYS A 164 -8.73 -10.34 11.66
C LYS A 164 -7.77 -9.54 10.80
N LEU A 165 -7.98 -8.23 10.73
CA LEU A 165 -7.21 -7.36 9.85
C LEU A 165 -5.73 -7.27 10.33
N PRO A 166 -4.75 -7.68 9.51
CA PRO A 166 -3.34 -7.41 9.79
C PRO A 166 -3.08 -5.91 9.58
N THR A 167 -3.37 -5.10 10.59
CA THR A 167 -3.44 -3.63 10.46
C THR A 167 -2.12 -3.02 9.98
N ASP A 168 -0.99 -3.61 10.39
CA ASP A 168 0.36 -3.21 9.95
C ASP A 168 0.56 -3.43 8.44
N LEU A 169 0.04 -4.53 7.90
CA LEU A 169 0.13 -4.85 6.47
C LEU A 169 -0.59 -3.82 5.61
N TYR A 170 -1.79 -3.40 6.03
CA TYR A 170 -2.53 -2.33 5.37
C TYR A 170 -1.82 -0.99 5.50
N GLY A 171 -1.21 -0.72 6.65
CA GLY A 171 -0.33 0.45 6.83
C GLY A 171 0.84 0.46 5.83
N PHE A 172 1.45 -0.69 5.56
CA PHE A 172 2.51 -0.79 4.55
C PHE A 172 1.99 -0.58 3.12
N ALA A 173 0.89 -1.21 2.75
CA ALA A 173 0.30 -1.07 1.42
C ALA A 173 -0.06 0.40 1.12
N VAL A 174 -0.78 1.05 2.04
CA VAL A 174 -1.13 2.48 1.94
C VAL A 174 0.16 3.34 1.93
N GLY A 175 1.15 2.99 2.75
CA GLY A 175 2.43 3.68 2.76
C GLY A 175 3.24 3.55 1.46
N ILE A 176 3.15 2.43 0.74
CA ILE A 176 3.75 2.27 -0.59
C ILE A 176 3.07 3.24 -1.55
N ILE A 177 1.73 3.24 -1.60
CA ILE A 177 0.95 4.15 -2.46
C ILE A 177 1.33 5.61 -2.19
N ARG A 178 1.38 6.02 -0.91
CA ARG A 178 1.75 7.40 -0.54
C ARG A 178 3.13 7.79 -1.07
N ARG A 179 4.10 6.87 -1.06
CA ARG A 179 5.46 7.13 -1.56
C ARG A 179 5.51 7.20 -3.08
N LEU A 180 4.77 6.32 -3.76
CA LEU A 180 4.62 6.40 -5.21
C LEU A 180 4.05 7.76 -5.62
N ILE A 181 2.98 8.23 -4.96
CA ILE A 181 2.35 9.53 -5.24
C ILE A 181 3.29 10.69 -4.87
N SER A 182 3.95 10.63 -3.71
CA SER A 182 4.91 11.67 -3.29
C SER A 182 6.08 11.81 -4.27
N TYR A 183 6.54 10.69 -4.83
CA TYR A 183 7.56 10.70 -5.88
C TYR A 183 7.02 11.31 -7.18
N GLN A 184 5.80 10.96 -7.60
CA GLN A 184 5.16 11.60 -8.76
C GLN A 184 5.03 13.11 -8.58
N LYS A 185 4.57 13.58 -7.41
CA LYS A 185 4.53 15.00 -7.05
C LYS A 185 5.92 15.64 -7.19
N LYS A 186 6.93 15.07 -6.52
CA LYS A 186 8.30 15.63 -6.49
C LYS A 186 8.90 15.75 -7.90
N HIS A 187 8.64 14.78 -8.77
CA HIS A 187 9.21 14.72 -10.11
C HIS A 187 8.24 15.18 -11.22
N ARG A 188 7.03 15.64 -10.85
CA ARG A 188 5.96 16.06 -11.76
C ARG A 188 5.63 15.02 -12.84
N ILE A 189 5.61 13.75 -12.44
CA ILE A 189 5.27 12.64 -13.32
C ILE A 189 3.76 12.55 -13.39
N ARG A 190 3.19 12.70 -14.59
CA ARG A 190 1.76 12.56 -14.85
C ARG A 190 1.46 11.23 -15.51
N LEU A 191 0.85 10.32 -14.76
CA LEU A 191 0.47 9.00 -15.27
C LEU A 191 -0.91 9.08 -15.93
N ASN A 192 -1.05 8.37 -17.05
CA ASN A 192 -2.36 8.05 -17.61
C ASN A 192 -2.93 6.84 -16.84
N TYR A 193 -3.45 7.11 -15.65
CA TYR A 193 -3.94 6.11 -14.71
C TYR A 193 -5.40 6.38 -14.36
N ASP A 194 -6.19 5.32 -14.21
CA ASP A 194 -7.54 5.43 -13.66
C ASP A 194 -7.45 5.52 -12.13
N TRP A 195 -7.61 6.74 -11.61
CA TRP A 195 -7.43 7.01 -10.18
C TRP A 195 -8.65 6.63 -9.33
N GLN A 196 -9.83 6.48 -9.94
CA GLN A 196 -11.07 6.22 -9.22
C GLN A 196 -11.04 4.91 -8.41
N PRO A 197 -10.53 3.77 -8.95
CA PRO A 197 -10.34 2.54 -8.18
C PRO A 197 -9.50 2.74 -6.92
N LEU A 198 -8.42 3.53 -6.99
CA LEU A 198 -7.56 3.82 -5.84
C LEU A 198 -8.33 4.59 -4.76
N TRP A 199 -9.00 5.67 -5.12
CA TRP A 199 -9.78 6.46 -4.14
C TRP A 199 -10.88 5.62 -3.49
N THR A 200 -11.56 4.81 -4.30
CA THR A 200 -12.60 3.88 -3.85
C THR A 200 -12.05 2.87 -2.84
N ALA A 201 -10.92 2.23 -3.15
CA ALA A 201 -10.25 1.28 -2.26
C ALA A 201 -9.85 1.92 -0.92
N LEU A 202 -9.30 3.14 -0.95
CA LEU A 202 -8.94 3.89 0.27
C LEU A 202 -10.16 4.24 1.12
N ILE A 203 -11.27 4.69 0.51
CA ILE A 203 -12.52 5.00 1.24
C ILE A 203 -13.10 3.72 1.84
N TYR A 204 -13.07 2.61 1.13
CA TYR A 204 -13.58 1.34 1.62
C TYR A 204 -12.72 0.73 2.73
N LEU A 205 -11.40 0.90 2.69
CA LEU A 205 -10.53 0.58 3.82
C LEU A 205 -10.94 1.38 5.07
N ILE A 206 -11.14 2.70 4.93
CA ILE A 206 -11.58 3.56 6.03
C ILE A 206 -12.96 3.08 6.56
N LYS A 207 -13.90 2.81 5.66
CA LYS A 207 -15.24 2.31 6.01
C LYS A 207 -15.17 0.98 6.77
N PHE A 208 -14.30 0.06 6.34
CA PHE A 208 -14.09 -1.21 7.01
C PHE A 208 -13.53 -1.02 8.43
N LEU A 209 -12.54 -0.15 8.60
CA LEU A 209 -11.96 0.17 9.91
C LEU A 209 -13.02 0.78 10.86
N LEU A 210 -13.90 1.65 10.35
CA LEU A 210 -15.03 2.20 11.11
C LEU A 210 -16.01 1.10 11.55
N SER A 211 -16.40 0.21 10.63
CA SER A 211 -17.35 -0.86 10.93
C SER A 211 -16.82 -1.87 11.96
N ASN A 212 -15.49 -1.96 12.13
CA ASN A 212 -14.84 -2.89 13.05
C ASN A 212 -14.14 -2.19 14.23
N GLU A 213 -14.41 -0.91 14.46
CA GLU A 213 -13.77 -0.07 15.49
C GLU A 213 -13.65 -0.78 16.84
N ALA A 214 -14.77 -1.27 17.37
CA ALA A 214 -14.85 -1.88 18.71
C ALA A 214 -13.91 -3.08 18.91
N THR A 215 -13.60 -3.82 17.84
CA THR A 215 -12.72 -4.99 17.91
C THR A 215 -11.26 -4.63 17.64
N LEU A 216 -11.00 -3.72 16.70
CA LEU A 216 -9.65 -3.42 16.23
C LEU A 216 -8.92 -2.44 17.13
N ILE A 217 -9.63 -1.47 17.71
CA ILE A 217 -9.01 -0.39 18.50
C ILE A 217 -8.32 -0.89 19.78
N ALA A 218 -8.76 -2.03 20.30
CA ALA A 218 -8.14 -2.70 21.44
C ALA A 218 -6.80 -3.40 21.09
N LYS A 219 -6.55 -3.65 19.79
CA LYS A 219 -5.41 -4.44 19.30
C LYS A 219 -4.39 -3.61 18.54
N ALA A 220 -4.81 -2.55 17.84
CA ALA A 220 -3.94 -1.76 16.97
C ALA A 220 -4.39 -0.29 16.88
N ASP A 221 -3.45 0.58 16.49
CA ASP A 221 -3.71 1.98 16.17
C ASP A 221 -4.39 2.10 14.80
N ILE A 222 -5.71 1.90 14.76
CA ILE A 222 -6.48 2.06 13.51
C ILE A 222 -6.43 3.49 12.96
N PHE A 223 -6.18 4.49 13.81
CA PHE A 223 -6.08 5.89 13.38
C PHE A 223 -4.83 6.14 12.56
N ALA A 224 -3.74 5.42 12.81
CA ALA A 224 -2.53 5.53 11.99
C ALA A 224 -2.80 5.13 10.52
N THR A 225 -3.52 4.03 10.30
CA THR A 225 -3.88 3.57 8.95
C THR A 225 -4.86 4.54 8.27
N ILE A 226 -5.86 5.03 9.00
CA ILE A 226 -6.78 6.06 8.50
C ILE A 226 -6.02 7.34 8.14
N LEU A 227 -5.08 7.77 8.97
CA LEU A 227 -4.27 8.96 8.73
C LEU A 227 -3.45 8.85 7.45
N GLU A 228 -2.83 7.71 7.19
CA GLU A 228 -2.07 7.48 5.95
C GLU A 228 -2.99 7.57 4.71
N ALA A 229 -4.19 6.97 4.77
CA ALA A 229 -5.17 7.07 3.68
C ALA A 229 -5.66 8.51 3.47
N LEU A 230 -5.97 9.25 4.53
CA LEU A 230 -6.35 10.67 4.46
C LEU A 230 -5.21 11.56 3.98
N THR A 231 -3.96 11.20 4.27
CA THR A 231 -2.79 11.93 3.78
C THR A 231 -2.67 11.81 2.27
N ILE A 232 -2.98 10.64 1.70
CA ILE A 232 -3.06 10.46 0.26
C ILE A 232 -4.13 11.37 -0.34
N PHE A 233 -5.35 11.40 0.21
CA PHE A 233 -6.40 12.33 -0.24
C PHE A 233 -5.93 13.79 -0.20
N ASN A 234 -5.29 14.22 0.89
CA ASN A 234 -4.77 15.57 1.01
C ASN A 234 -3.62 15.86 0.01
N LEU A 235 -2.82 14.86 -0.39
CA LEU A 235 -1.83 15.01 -1.48
C LEU A 235 -2.52 15.32 -2.81
N PHE A 236 -3.60 14.61 -3.16
CA PHE A 236 -4.39 14.91 -4.36
C PHE A 236 -5.04 16.30 -4.29
N ILE A 237 -5.68 16.62 -3.16
CA ILE A 237 -6.37 17.91 -2.98
C ILE A 237 -5.37 19.07 -3.09
N THR A 238 -4.21 18.95 -2.45
CA THR A 238 -3.25 20.07 -2.32
C THR A 238 -2.28 20.18 -3.50
N TYR A 239 -1.87 19.05 -4.08
CA TYR A 239 -0.80 18.99 -5.08
C TYR A 239 -1.16 18.21 -6.35
N GLY A 240 -2.43 17.86 -6.55
CA GLY A 240 -2.88 17.07 -7.70
C GLY A 240 -2.49 17.70 -9.05
N ASP A 241 -2.42 19.02 -9.17
CA ASP A 241 -1.99 19.77 -10.35
C ASP A 241 -0.58 19.38 -10.82
N THR A 242 0.25 18.90 -9.90
CA THR A 242 1.63 18.47 -10.20
C THR A 242 1.72 17.08 -10.86
N PHE A 243 0.76 16.18 -10.64
CA PHE A 243 0.86 14.78 -11.07
C PHE A 243 -0.42 14.17 -11.68
N LEU A 244 -1.59 14.81 -11.54
CA LEU A 244 -2.78 14.41 -12.27
C LEU A 244 -2.63 14.78 -13.75
N PRO A 245 -3.06 13.90 -14.68
CA PRO A 245 -2.91 14.13 -16.11
C PRO A 245 -3.73 15.31 -16.63
N ASN A 246 -4.89 15.57 -16.02
CA ASN A 246 -5.84 16.58 -16.50
C ASN A 246 -6.75 17.08 -15.36
N PRO A 247 -7.47 18.21 -15.54
CA PRO A 247 -8.39 18.76 -14.53
C PRO A 247 -9.64 17.91 -14.25
N LYS A 248 -10.09 17.07 -15.19
CA LYS A 248 -11.26 16.21 -14.99
C LYS A 248 -11.04 15.28 -13.80
N GLU A 249 -9.81 14.83 -13.57
CA GLU A 249 -9.47 14.01 -12.39
C GLU A 249 -9.79 14.71 -11.05
N TYR A 250 -9.71 16.04 -10.99
CA TYR A 250 -10.15 16.79 -9.81
C TYR A 250 -11.66 16.75 -9.62
N ASP A 251 -12.42 16.85 -10.71
CA ASP A 251 -13.88 16.77 -10.68
C ASP A 251 -14.32 15.41 -10.14
N GLU A 252 -13.72 14.33 -10.66
CA GLU A 252 -14.01 12.95 -10.25
C GLU A 252 -13.60 12.68 -8.79
N LEU A 253 -12.45 13.18 -8.35
CA LEU A 253 -12.01 13.08 -6.96
C LEU A 253 -13.01 13.76 -6.01
N TYR A 254 -13.43 14.97 -6.34
CA TYR A 254 -14.33 15.75 -5.47
C TYR A 254 -15.73 15.15 -5.47
N TYR A 255 -16.21 14.69 -6.63
CA TYR A 255 -17.43 13.91 -6.74
C TYR A 255 -17.39 12.68 -5.82
N GLU A 256 -16.30 11.91 -5.86
CA GLU A 256 -16.15 10.70 -5.03
C GLU A 256 -16.15 11.03 -3.52
N ILE A 257 -15.45 12.10 -3.11
CA ILE A 257 -15.44 12.60 -1.72
C ILE A 257 -16.86 12.98 -1.26
N ILE A 258 -17.60 13.72 -2.09
CA ILE A 258 -18.96 14.18 -1.79
C ILE A 258 -19.91 12.98 -1.72
N ARG A 259 -19.83 12.07 -2.70
CA ARG A 259 -20.63 10.84 -2.77
C ARG A 259 -20.48 10.00 -1.50
N MET A 260 -19.26 9.93 -0.98
CA MET A 260 -18.91 9.12 0.19
C MET A 260 -18.78 9.93 1.49
N HIS A 261 -19.36 11.14 1.57
CA HIS A 261 -19.19 12.07 2.70
C HIS A 261 -19.45 11.45 4.07
N GLN A 262 -20.47 10.58 4.19
CA GLN A 262 -20.84 9.92 5.44
C GLN A 262 -19.68 9.12 6.05
N VAL A 263 -18.79 8.55 5.23
CA VAL A 263 -17.61 7.83 5.71
C VAL A 263 -16.70 8.82 6.45
N PHE A 264 -16.41 9.97 5.85
CA PHE A 264 -15.54 11.00 6.45
C PHE A 264 -16.16 11.65 7.69
N ASP A 265 -17.47 11.87 7.70
CA ASP A 265 -18.20 12.38 8.88
C ASP A 265 -18.15 11.38 10.05
N ASN A 266 -18.27 10.08 9.75
CA ASN A 266 -18.14 9.02 10.74
C ASN A 266 -16.69 8.90 11.27
N VAL A 267 -15.67 9.05 10.41
CA VAL A 267 -14.26 9.16 10.87
C VAL A 267 -14.08 10.35 11.78
N HIS A 268 -14.61 11.52 11.42
CA HIS A 268 -14.50 12.71 12.25
C HIS A 268 -15.12 12.49 13.63
N SER A 269 -16.35 11.95 13.65
CA SER A 269 -17.09 11.65 14.88
C SER A 269 -16.35 10.63 15.75
N MET A 270 -15.82 9.56 15.15
CA MET A 270 -14.98 8.57 15.84
C MET A 270 -13.74 9.23 16.43
N SER A 271 -13.00 9.99 15.63
CA SER A 271 -11.75 10.62 16.06
C SER A 271 -11.97 11.56 17.23
N LEU A 272 -13.04 12.35 17.21
CA LEU A 272 -13.38 13.31 18.29
C LEU A 272 -13.69 12.63 19.63
N ARG A 273 -14.29 11.42 19.62
CA ARG A 273 -14.49 10.64 20.85
C ARG A 273 -13.14 10.34 21.50
N HIS A 274 -12.17 9.94 20.69
CA HIS A 274 -10.82 9.56 21.13
C HIS A 274 -9.87 10.74 21.34
N THR A 275 -10.24 11.99 21.03
CA THR A 275 -9.40 13.17 21.36
C THR A 275 -9.63 13.65 22.78
N ASN A 276 -10.85 13.46 23.31
CA ASN A 276 -11.24 13.96 24.63
C ASN A 276 -10.92 12.97 25.74
N GLU A 277 -10.74 11.70 25.40
CA GLU A 277 -10.32 10.65 26.30
C GLU A 277 -8.80 10.72 26.55
N ASN A 278 -8.34 10.39 27.76
CA ASN A 278 -6.92 10.10 28.02
C ASN A 278 -6.55 8.70 27.51
N GLY A 279 -6.98 8.40 26.28
CA GLY A 279 -6.78 7.11 25.62
C GLY A 279 -5.38 6.99 25.01
N ILE A 280 -4.94 5.74 24.83
CA ILE A 280 -3.65 5.38 24.24
C ILE A 280 -3.49 5.99 22.83
N TRP A 281 -4.60 6.17 22.10
CA TRP A 281 -4.62 6.65 20.72
C TRP A 281 -4.96 8.14 20.55
N LYS A 282 -4.95 8.93 21.63
CA LYS A 282 -5.32 10.36 21.63
C LYS A 282 -4.53 11.19 20.62
N GLU A 283 -3.23 10.95 20.48
CA GLU A 283 -2.39 11.69 19.54
C GLU A 283 -2.76 11.37 18.08
N SER A 284 -2.91 10.09 17.76
CA SER A 284 -3.27 9.62 16.42
C SER A 284 -4.66 10.09 16.01
N SER A 285 -5.65 10.03 16.90
CA SER A 285 -7.02 10.53 16.66
C SER A 285 -7.04 12.05 16.42
N THR A 286 -6.20 12.80 17.15
CA THR A 286 -6.04 14.25 16.95
C THR A 286 -5.45 14.57 15.57
N LYS A 287 -4.46 13.79 15.11
CA LYS A 287 -3.88 13.94 13.76
C LYS A 287 -4.92 13.66 12.67
N VAL A 288 -5.73 12.60 12.82
CA VAL A 288 -6.84 12.30 11.89
C VAL A 288 -7.84 13.45 11.82
N THR A 289 -8.21 14.02 12.97
CA THR A 289 -9.13 15.17 13.04
C THR A 289 -8.61 16.37 12.24
N ARG A 290 -7.30 16.64 12.31
CA ARG A 290 -6.65 17.71 11.54
C ARG A 290 -6.58 17.39 10.05
N ALA A 291 -6.30 16.14 9.68
CA ALA A 291 -6.23 15.71 8.28
C ALA A 291 -7.58 15.82 7.55
N LEU A 292 -8.70 15.76 8.28
CA LEU A 292 -10.05 15.88 7.72
C LEU A 292 -10.48 17.31 7.39
N VAL A 293 -9.74 18.35 7.80
CA VAL A 293 -10.16 19.75 7.67
C VAL A 293 -10.56 20.11 6.24
N ASN A 294 -9.67 19.86 5.26
CA ASN A 294 -9.95 20.21 3.86
C ASN A 294 -11.07 19.34 3.26
N ILE A 295 -11.06 18.04 3.56
CA ILE A 295 -12.09 17.10 3.09
C ILE A 295 -13.48 17.55 3.57
N ARG A 296 -13.61 17.95 4.84
CA ARG A 296 -14.86 18.47 5.39
C ARG A 296 -15.26 19.82 4.80
N SER A 297 -14.30 20.69 4.51
CA SER A 297 -14.58 21.95 3.80
C SER A 297 -15.11 21.69 2.39
N ILE A 298 -14.54 20.74 1.64
CA ILE A 298 -15.03 20.31 0.32
C ILE A 298 -16.47 19.80 0.44
N ILE A 299 -16.71 18.83 1.34
CA ILE A 299 -18.03 18.25 1.58
C ILE A 299 -19.04 19.36 1.90
N SER A 300 -18.78 20.17 2.92
CA SER A 300 -19.70 21.22 3.36
C SER A 300 -19.99 22.25 2.27
N HIS A 301 -18.98 22.65 1.48
CA HIS A 301 -19.15 23.62 0.40
C HIS A 301 -20.04 23.09 -0.71
N PHE A 302 -19.71 21.91 -1.24
CA PHE A 302 -20.43 21.38 -2.39
C PHE A 302 -21.78 20.79 -2.02
N THR A 303 -21.97 20.20 -0.84
CA THR A 303 -23.30 19.75 -0.38
C THR A 303 -24.31 20.90 -0.40
N LEU A 304 -23.95 22.08 0.13
CA LEU A 304 -24.82 23.25 0.09
C LEU A 304 -25.19 23.69 -1.34
N LYS A 305 -24.24 23.62 -2.27
CA LYS A 305 -24.45 23.98 -3.69
C LYS A 305 -25.32 22.95 -4.40
N ILE A 306 -25.12 21.67 -4.11
CA ILE A 306 -25.89 20.55 -4.65
C ILE A 306 -27.34 20.63 -4.15
N ASP A 307 -27.54 20.90 -2.87
CA ASP A 307 -28.88 21.05 -2.28
C ASP A 307 -29.63 22.23 -2.91
N TYR A 308 -28.96 23.36 -3.11
CA TYR A 308 -29.53 24.52 -3.82
C TYR A 308 -29.90 24.17 -5.27
N PHE A 309 -29.01 23.47 -5.99
CA PHE A 309 -29.26 23.03 -7.37
C PHE A 309 -30.44 22.05 -7.44
N SER A 310 -30.51 21.08 -6.52
CA SER A 310 -31.60 20.11 -6.42
C SER A 310 -32.96 20.77 -6.16
N ALA A 311 -33.00 21.76 -5.27
CA ALA A 311 -34.22 22.52 -4.97
C ALA A 311 -34.76 23.28 -6.19
N SER A 312 -33.90 23.69 -7.12
CA SER A 312 -34.30 24.34 -8.38
C SER A 312 -34.76 23.38 -9.49
N HIS A 313 -34.60 22.06 -9.30
CA HIS A 313 -34.94 21.01 -10.26
C HIS A 313 -36.01 20.04 -9.73
N ASP A 314 -36.98 20.55 -8.96
CA ASP A 314 -38.13 19.82 -8.42
C ASP A 314 -37.78 18.54 -7.62
N GLY A 315 -36.62 18.50 -6.97
CA GLY A 315 -36.25 17.43 -6.05
C GLY A 315 -36.05 16.05 -6.70
N GLN A 316 -35.84 15.98 -8.02
CA GLN A 316 -35.43 14.73 -8.66
C GLN A 316 -34.02 14.31 -8.21
N SER A 317 -33.78 13.00 -8.15
CA SER A 317 -32.44 12.47 -7.88
C SER A 317 -31.46 12.95 -8.96
N LEU A 318 -30.41 13.64 -8.55
CA LEU A 318 -29.41 14.18 -9.47
C LEU A 318 -28.58 13.05 -10.10
N THR A 319 -28.30 13.19 -11.39
CA THR A 319 -27.35 12.33 -12.10
C THR A 319 -25.90 12.69 -11.75
N SER A 320 -24.97 11.75 -11.97
CA SER A 320 -23.54 11.98 -11.75
C SER A 320 -23.03 13.23 -12.49
N GLU A 321 -23.42 13.38 -13.76
CA GLU A 321 -22.98 14.52 -14.58
C GLU A 321 -23.56 15.86 -14.09
N GLN A 322 -24.79 15.87 -13.57
CA GLN A 322 -25.35 17.07 -12.95
C GLN A 322 -24.55 17.48 -11.73
N VAL A 323 -24.17 16.54 -10.86
CA VAL A 323 -23.33 16.83 -9.68
C VAL A 323 -21.94 17.33 -10.13
N LEU A 324 -21.31 16.66 -11.10
CA LEU A 324 -20.02 17.10 -11.66
C LEU A 324 -20.11 18.51 -12.27
N SER A 325 -21.23 18.86 -12.91
CA SER A 325 -21.45 20.21 -13.43
C SER A 325 -21.51 21.27 -12.32
N VAL A 326 -22.12 20.94 -11.17
CA VAL A 326 -22.13 21.83 -9.99
C VAL A 326 -20.72 21.99 -9.44
N VAL A 327 -19.94 20.90 -9.37
CA VAL A 327 -18.55 20.93 -8.90
C VAL A 327 -17.69 21.85 -9.79
N ARG A 328 -17.69 21.63 -11.11
CA ARG A 328 -16.93 22.42 -12.09
C ARG A 328 -17.21 23.92 -12.02
N ASN A 329 -18.46 24.29 -11.76
CA ASN A 329 -18.90 25.69 -11.74
C ASN A 329 -18.70 26.40 -10.39
N ASN A 330 -18.19 25.72 -9.35
CA ASN A 330 -18.09 26.31 -8.00
C ASN A 330 -16.70 26.12 -7.33
N TYR A 331 -15.65 25.83 -8.11
CA TYR A 331 -14.27 25.77 -7.60
C TYR A 331 -13.74 27.12 -7.11
N ASP A 332 -14.14 28.21 -7.76
CA ASP A 332 -13.72 29.60 -7.49
C ASP A 332 -14.06 30.08 -6.07
N SER A 333 -15.17 29.58 -5.52
CA SER A 333 -15.67 29.93 -4.19
C SER A 333 -15.19 28.97 -3.09
N LEU A 334 -14.50 27.88 -3.44
CA LEU A 334 -13.97 26.93 -2.48
C LEU A 334 -12.66 27.44 -1.86
N THR A 335 -12.63 27.57 -0.54
CA THR A 335 -11.40 27.93 0.20
C THR A 335 -10.90 26.73 1.00
N LEU A 336 -9.65 26.33 0.77
CA LEU A 336 -8.99 25.22 1.47
C LEU A 336 -7.78 25.70 2.27
N LYS A 337 -7.45 24.98 3.34
CA LYS A 337 -6.26 25.24 4.14
C LYS A 337 -5.05 24.61 3.46
N LEU A 338 -3.97 25.38 3.27
CA LEU A 338 -2.71 24.82 2.79
C LEU A 338 -2.16 23.81 3.80
N GLN A 339 -1.85 22.61 3.33
CA GLN A 339 -1.22 21.56 4.11
C GLN A 339 0.22 21.33 3.64
N ASP A 340 1.16 21.66 4.50
CA ASP A 340 2.58 21.45 4.26
C ASP A 340 3.02 20.05 4.71
N SER A 341 4.14 19.58 4.15
CA SER A 341 4.83 18.35 4.59
C SER A 341 4.04 17.04 4.43
N LEU A 342 3.01 17.01 3.58
CA LEU A 342 2.26 15.78 3.27
C LEU A 342 3.10 14.69 2.57
N ASP A 343 4.19 15.11 1.93
CA ASP A 343 5.19 14.26 1.30
C ASP A 343 6.32 13.85 2.24
N GLN A 344 6.32 14.33 3.49
CA GLN A 344 7.24 13.84 4.52
C GLN A 344 6.71 12.55 5.11
N PHE A 345 7.58 11.56 5.21
CA PHE A 345 7.30 10.27 5.82
C PHE A 345 8.40 9.90 6.80
N GLU A 346 8.03 9.25 7.90
CA GLU A 346 9.00 8.66 8.81
C GLU A 346 9.84 7.63 8.06
N ARG A 347 11.16 7.65 8.31
CA ARG A 347 12.04 6.58 7.83
C ARG A 347 11.60 5.28 8.48
N TYR A 348 11.54 4.21 7.69
CA TYR A 348 11.17 2.90 8.18
C TYR A 348 12.04 2.47 9.38
N ALA A 349 11.41 2.37 10.54
CA ALA A 349 11.95 1.75 11.73
C ALA A 349 11.21 0.42 11.97
N GLU A 350 11.97 -0.65 12.15
CA GLU A 350 11.38 -1.96 12.48
C GLU A 350 11.07 -2.03 13.99
N LYS A 351 11.87 -1.39 14.86
CA LYS A 351 11.60 -1.28 16.30
C LYS A 351 10.71 -0.06 16.59
N PRO A 352 9.74 -0.18 17.51
CA PRO A 352 9.27 -1.42 18.17
C PRO A 352 8.22 -2.18 17.35
N LYS A 353 7.71 -1.57 16.26
CA LYS A 353 6.45 -1.95 15.60
C LYS A 353 6.45 -3.36 14.98
N HIS A 354 7.57 -3.81 14.40
CA HIS A 354 7.60 -5.00 13.53
C HIS A 354 8.54 -6.11 14.01
N THR A 355 9.10 -5.99 15.22
CA THR A 355 10.02 -7.00 15.78
C THR A 355 9.36 -8.35 16.00
N SER A 356 8.10 -8.38 16.42
CA SER A 356 7.35 -9.62 16.59
C SER A 356 7.14 -10.33 15.25
N PHE A 357 6.80 -9.58 14.20
CA PHE A 357 6.61 -10.07 12.84
C PHE A 357 7.89 -10.74 12.31
N PHE A 358 9.03 -10.03 12.32
CA PHE A 358 10.30 -10.62 11.84
C PHE A 358 10.72 -11.83 12.66
N THR A 359 10.50 -11.80 13.97
CA THR A 359 10.80 -12.94 14.84
C THR A 359 9.96 -14.16 14.43
N GLN A 360 8.67 -13.97 14.14
CA GLN A 360 7.79 -15.06 13.68
C GLN A 360 8.16 -15.55 12.29
N LEU A 361 8.48 -14.64 11.36
CA LEU A 361 8.91 -14.98 10.00
C LEU A 361 10.19 -15.81 10.02
N VAL A 362 11.21 -15.38 10.76
CA VAL A 362 12.47 -16.11 10.91
C VAL A 362 12.23 -17.49 11.53
N ARG A 363 11.38 -17.60 12.56
CA ARG A 363 11.02 -18.89 13.16
C ARG A 363 10.31 -19.82 12.18
N SER A 364 9.37 -19.29 11.39
CA SER A 364 8.65 -20.07 10.38
C SER A 364 9.60 -20.62 9.31
N ILE A 365 10.48 -19.78 8.78
CA ILE A 365 11.47 -20.17 7.76
C ILE A 365 12.49 -21.16 8.34
N THR A 366 12.99 -20.91 9.56
CA THR A 366 13.92 -21.84 10.24
C THR A 366 13.28 -23.21 10.46
N SER A 367 12.00 -23.24 10.85
CA SER A 367 11.22 -24.47 11.02
C SER A 367 11.04 -25.21 9.69
N ALA A 368 10.70 -24.50 8.62
CA ALA A 368 10.58 -25.07 7.28
C ALA A 368 11.92 -25.67 6.82
N VAL A 369 13.01 -24.89 6.86
CA VAL A 369 14.35 -25.33 6.47
C VAL A 369 14.83 -26.53 7.30
N ARG A 370 14.60 -26.53 8.62
CA ARG A 370 14.94 -27.64 9.50
C ARG A 370 14.19 -28.94 9.15
N ARG A 371 13.00 -28.85 8.56
CA ARG A 371 12.24 -30.02 8.08
C ARG A 371 12.75 -30.52 6.73
N THR A 372 13.28 -29.62 5.89
CA THR A 372 13.72 -29.95 4.52
C THR A 372 15.19 -30.37 4.44
N ILE A 373 16.05 -29.86 5.33
CA ILE A 373 17.47 -30.20 5.37
C ILE A 373 17.71 -31.26 6.46
N PRO A 374 18.17 -32.47 6.11
CA PRO A 374 18.65 -33.41 7.11
C PRO A 374 19.94 -32.86 7.74
N LEU A 375 19.79 -32.20 8.90
CA LEU A 375 20.87 -31.63 9.71
C LEU A 375 21.95 -32.65 10.14
N ALA A 376 21.71 -33.94 9.94
CA ALA A 376 22.64 -35.02 10.26
C ALA A 376 23.90 -35.06 9.37
N ASN A 377 23.87 -34.40 8.20
CA ASN A 377 24.98 -34.40 7.23
C ASN A 377 25.68 -33.04 7.10
N LEU A 378 25.32 -32.04 7.91
CA LEU A 378 26.09 -30.80 7.97
C LEU A 378 27.29 -31.03 8.89
N ASP A 379 28.48 -31.07 8.28
CA ASP A 379 29.73 -31.11 9.02
C ASP A 379 29.92 -29.77 9.75
N TYR A 380 29.48 -29.74 11.00
CA TYR A 380 29.56 -28.57 11.88
C TYR A 380 30.99 -28.05 12.01
N GLN A 381 31.99 -28.89 11.76
CA GLN A 381 33.40 -28.56 11.85
C GLN A 381 33.85 -27.66 10.70
N LEU A 382 33.41 -27.94 9.47
CA LEU A 382 33.66 -27.11 8.27
C LEU A 382 33.02 -25.71 8.39
N LEU A 383 31.81 -25.63 8.93
CA LEU A 383 31.11 -24.35 9.15
C LEU A 383 31.78 -23.48 10.22
N LEU A 384 32.39 -24.10 11.24
CA LEU A 384 33.14 -23.41 12.30
C LEU A 384 34.51 -22.92 11.82
N GLU A 385 35.17 -23.64 10.92
CA GLU A 385 36.40 -23.19 10.24
C GLU A 385 36.13 -22.01 9.29
N GLU A 386 34.99 -22.02 8.59
CA GLU A 386 34.59 -20.93 7.70
C GLU A 386 34.16 -19.67 8.49
N TYR A 387 33.56 -19.84 9.67
CA TYR A 387 33.23 -18.71 10.56
C TYR A 387 34.45 -18.12 11.27
N SER A 388 35.42 -18.94 11.66
CA SER A 388 36.64 -18.46 12.34
C SER A 388 37.61 -17.75 11.37
N SER A 389 37.60 -18.12 10.08
CA SER A 389 38.32 -17.39 9.03
C SER A 389 37.69 -16.03 8.69
N LEU A 390 36.37 -15.86 8.88
CA LEU A 390 35.69 -14.57 8.72
C LEU A 390 35.92 -13.58 9.88
N GLU A 391 36.28 -14.06 11.07
CA GLU A 391 36.63 -13.19 12.22
C GLU A 391 38.11 -12.77 12.23
N THR A 392 38.97 -13.45 11.47
CA THR A 392 40.42 -13.17 11.42
C THR A 392 40.83 -12.16 10.33
N ASP A 393 39.91 -11.79 9.43
CA ASP A 393 40.09 -10.74 8.41
C ASP A 393 39.55 -9.35 8.83
N ARG A 394 39.40 -9.10 10.14
CA ARG A 394 39.25 -7.75 10.72
C ARG A 394 40.58 -7.25 11.26
#